data_AF-A0A4R0HQQ4-F1
#
_entry.id   AF-A0A4R0HQQ4-F1
#
_cell.length_a   1.000
_cell.length_b   1.000
_cell.length_c   1.000
_cell.angle_alpha   90.00
_cell.angle_beta   90.00
_cell.angle_gamma   90.00
#
_symmetry.space_group_name_H-M   'P 1'
#
loop_
_entity.id
_entity.type
_entity.pdbx_description
1 polymer ?
#
loop_
_entity_poly.entity_id
_entity_poly.type
_entity_poly.pdbx_seq_one_letter_code
_entity_poly.pdbx_strand_id
1 'polypeptide(L)'
;MLIRAATHLSVMIVSCLLSALVTVAMLSAQWALSLLGDSAVLALELLVAVIALSLVHWLIQRADTLAQQVGTVRRGSPQESQADRVLARFSAAENTLSSLWMAFSLPAIAGFFLLDSRTALSLHGVLLVLAISGILVLGNRLDTLRNLRGYAVDFGRRAP
;
A
#
# COMPACT_ATOMS: atom_id res chain seq x y z
N MET A 1 -7.63 25.22 -13.22
CA MET A 1 -7.37 24.86 -11.80
C MET A 1 -8.55 24.15 -11.14
N LEU A 2 -9.80 24.60 -11.33
CA LEU A 2 -11.02 23.97 -10.77
C LEU A 2 -11.20 22.48 -11.10
N ILE A 3 -10.98 22.07 -12.36
CA ILE A 3 -11.12 20.66 -12.79
C ILE A 3 -10.08 19.75 -12.12
N ARG A 4 -8.85 20.24 -11.92
CA ARG A 4 -7.78 19.49 -11.23
C ARG A 4 -8.08 19.38 -9.74
N ALA A 5 -8.58 20.44 -9.10
CA ALA A 5 -9.01 20.39 -7.70
C ALA A 5 -10.18 19.43 -7.48
N ALA A 6 -11.18 19.44 -8.36
CA ALA A 6 -12.35 18.55 -8.29
C ALA A 6 -11.97 17.07 -8.46
N THR A 7 -11.01 16.76 -9.35
CA THR A 7 -10.51 15.40 -9.54
C THR A 7 -9.67 14.90 -8.38
N HIS A 8 -8.84 15.74 -7.75
CA HIS A 8 -8.15 15.37 -6.51
C HIS A 8 -9.12 15.12 -5.35
N LEU A 9 -10.14 15.98 -5.21
CA LEU A 9 -11.17 15.82 -4.19
C LEU A 9 -11.96 14.51 -4.38
N SER A 10 -12.38 14.20 -5.61
CA SER A 10 -13.14 12.98 -5.89
C SER A 10 -12.31 11.71 -5.64
N VAL A 11 -11.04 11.70 -6.04
CA VAL A 11 -10.13 10.58 -5.78
C VAL A 11 -9.92 10.39 -4.27
N MET A 12 -9.78 11.47 -3.51
CA MET A 12 -9.66 11.41 -2.05
C MET A 12 -10.92 10.84 -1.40
N ILE A 13 -12.11 11.31 -1.79
CA ILE A 13 -13.40 10.81 -1.27
C ILE A 13 -13.57 9.34 -1.58
N VAL A 14 -13.33 8.91 -2.82
CA VAL A 14 -13.44 7.50 -3.23
C VAL A 14 -12.45 6.64 -2.46
N SER A 15 -11.22 7.11 -2.26
CA SER A 15 -10.19 6.38 -1.49
C SER A 15 -10.58 6.22 -0.02
N CYS A 16 -11.10 7.28 0.61
CA CYS A 16 -11.61 7.21 1.98
C CYS A 16 -12.78 6.24 2.12
N LEU A 17 -13.77 6.31 1.21
CA LEU A 17 -14.91 5.40 1.20
C LEU A 17 -14.46 3.95 1.04
N LEU A 18 -13.55 3.68 0.10
CA LEU A 18 -13.01 2.34 -0.11
C LEU A 18 -12.26 1.84 1.12
N SER A 19 -11.42 2.69 1.73
CA SER A 19 -10.70 2.34 2.96
C SER A 19 -11.68 1.99 4.09
N ALA A 20 -12.71 2.79 4.31
CA ALA A 20 -13.71 2.55 5.34
C ALA A 20 -14.47 1.23 5.10
N LEU A 21 -14.87 0.96 3.85
CA LEU A 21 -15.55 -0.28 3.48
C LEU A 21 -14.65 -1.51 3.71
N VAL A 22 -13.36 -1.41 3.34
CA VAL A 22 -12.38 -2.48 3.59
C VAL A 22 -12.19 -2.72 5.09
N THR A 23 -12.06 -1.66 5.88
CA THR A 23 -11.94 -1.76 7.34
C THR A 23 -13.16 -2.43 7.96
N VAL A 24 -14.37 -2.01 7.59
CA VAL A 24 -15.62 -2.59 8.09
C VAL A 24 -15.76 -4.06 7.68
N ALA A 25 -15.44 -4.38 6.42
CA ALA A 25 -15.46 -5.76 5.94
C ALA A 25 -14.48 -6.65 6.71
N MET A 26 -13.26 -6.17 6.97
CA MET A 26 -12.25 -6.91 7.71
C MET A 26 -12.67 -7.15 9.16
N LEU A 27 -13.15 -6.11 9.86
CA LEU A 27 -13.64 -6.23 11.23
C LEU A 27 -14.83 -7.20 11.32
N SER A 28 -15.77 -7.11 10.37
CA SER A 28 -16.92 -8.01 10.30
C SER A 28 -16.49 -9.46 10.07
N ALA A 29 -15.50 -9.68 9.19
CA ALA A 29 -14.95 -11.00 8.92
C ALA A 29 -14.20 -11.58 10.14
N GLN A 30 -13.34 -10.78 10.80
CA GLN A 30 -12.65 -11.21 12.03
C GLN A 30 -13.65 -11.57 13.12
N TRP A 31 -14.70 -10.77 13.32
CA TRP A 31 -15.74 -11.06 14.30
C TRP A 31 -16.55 -12.33 13.97
N ALA A 32 -16.91 -12.53 12.70
CA ALA A 32 -17.60 -13.75 12.28
C ALA A 32 -16.73 -15.00 12.45
N LEU A 33 -15.42 -14.90 12.15
CA LEU A 33 -14.48 -16.02 12.28
C LEU A 33 -14.07 -16.28 13.74
N SER A 34 -14.11 -15.28 14.63
CA SER A 34 -13.81 -15.51 16.05
C SER A 34 -14.83 -16.45 16.70
N LEU A 35 -16.06 -16.53 16.17
CA LEU A 35 -17.07 -17.53 16.56
C LEU A 35 -16.68 -18.98 16.19
N LEU A 36 -15.81 -19.16 15.20
CA LEU A 36 -15.31 -20.47 14.76
C LEU A 36 -14.02 -20.88 15.49
N GLY A 37 -13.26 -19.89 15.96
CA GLY A 37 -12.08 -20.06 16.80
C GLY A 37 -10.86 -19.27 16.34
N ASP A 38 -9.88 -19.13 17.24
CA ASP A 38 -8.66 -18.33 17.05
C ASP A 38 -7.89 -18.65 15.75
N SER A 39 -7.83 -19.93 15.36
CA SER A 39 -7.11 -20.36 14.15
C SER A 39 -7.71 -19.80 12.86
N ALA A 40 -9.04 -19.63 12.82
CA ALA A 40 -9.72 -19.07 11.65
C ALA A 40 -9.41 -17.57 11.49
N VAL A 41 -9.39 -16.82 12.60
CA VAL A 41 -9.01 -15.41 12.63
C VAL A 41 -7.57 -15.23 12.16
N LEU A 42 -6.63 -16.01 12.71
CA LEU A 42 -5.22 -15.97 12.32
C LEU A 42 -5.00 -16.34 10.85
N ALA A 43 -5.75 -17.32 10.32
CA ALA A 43 -5.66 -17.69 8.92
C ALA A 43 -6.13 -16.56 7.99
N LEU A 44 -7.20 -15.85 8.36
CA LEU A 44 -7.66 -14.67 7.63
C LEU A 44 -6.60 -13.56 7.66
N GLU A 45 -6.06 -13.23 8.83
CA GLU A 45 -5.05 -12.19 8.99
C GLU A 45 -3.81 -12.49 8.16
N LEU A 46 -3.30 -13.72 8.22
CA LEU A 46 -2.18 -14.17 7.41
C LEU A 46 -2.49 -14.05 5.91
N LEU A 47 -3.65 -14.54 5.46
CA LEU A 47 -4.05 -14.50 4.07
C LEU A 47 -4.12 -13.06 3.55
N VAL A 48 -4.77 -12.18 4.31
CA VAL A 48 -4.94 -10.76 3.96
C VAL A 48 -3.59 -10.05 3.93
N ALA A 49 -2.73 -10.28 4.92
CA ALA A 49 -1.38 -9.71 4.94
C ALA A 49 -0.56 -10.16 3.71
N VAL A 50 -0.60 -11.45 3.37
CA VAL A 50 0.09 -11.98 2.18
C VAL A 50 -0.44 -11.35 0.90
N ILE A 51 -1.76 -11.27 0.73
CA ILE A 51 -2.38 -10.66 -0.46
C ILE A 51 -2.01 -9.18 -0.56
N ALA A 52 -2.15 -8.42 0.53
CA ALA A 52 -1.86 -6.99 0.56
C ALA A 52 -0.40 -6.69 0.23
N LEU A 53 0.54 -7.38 0.88
CA LEU A 53 1.98 -7.22 0.62
C LEU A 53 2.35 -7.65 -0.80
N SER A 54 1.78 -8.75 -1.30
CA SER A 54 2.02 -9.23 -2.67
C SER A 54 1.51 -8.25 -3.71
N LEU A 55 0.34 -7.64 -3.48
CA LEU A 55 -0.22 -6.62 -4.36
C LEU A 55 0.70 -5.40 -4.43
N VAL A 56 1.14 -4.88 -3.28
CA VAL A 56 2.07 -3.73 -3.24
C VAL A 56 3.38 -4.08 -3.92
N HIS A 57 3.93 -5.27 -3.63
CA HIS A 57 5.14 -5.76 -4.27
C HIS A 57 5.00 -5.80 -5.80
N TRP A 58 3.90 -6.35 -6.31
CA TRP A 58 3.60 -6.39 -7.74
C TRP A 58 3.46 -4.99 -8.35
N LEU A 59 2.81 -4.04 -7.65
CA LEU A 59 2.70 -2.66 -8.11
C LEU A 59 4.08 -1.99 -8.21
N ILE A 60 4.95 -2.19 -7.21
CA ILE A 60 6.33 -1.69 -7.23
C ILE A 60 7.10 -2.28 -8.41
N GLN A 61 7.02 -3.59 -8.63
CA GLN A 61 7.67 -4.23 -9.78
C GLN A 61 7.16 -3.66 -11.11
N ARG A 62 5.85 -3.45 -11.24
CA ARG A 62 5.25 -2.90 -12.46
C ARG A 62 5.64 -1.45 -12.70
N ALA A 63 5.85 -0.67 -11.64
CA ALA A 63 6.37 0.69 -11.74
C ALA A 63 7.84 0.67 -12.18
N ASP A 64 8.66 -0.21 -11.62
CA ASP A 64 10.07 -0.35 -12.01
C ASP A 64 10.24 -0.84 -13.45
N THR A 65 9.46 -1.83 -13.91
CA THR A 65 9.54 -2.30 -15.31
C THR A 65 9.17 -1.20 -16.30
N LEU A 66 8.15 -0.40 -15.99
CA LEU A 66 7.80 0.76 -16.80
C LEU A 66 8.92 1.82 -16.79
N ALA A 67 9.52 2.08 -15.63
CA ALA A 67 10.64 3.01 -15.50
C ALA A 67 11.87 2.55 -16.30
N GLN A 68 12.15 1.25 -16.33
CA GLN A 68 13.23 0.67 -17.14
C GLN A 68 12.99 0.84 -18.64
N GLN A 69 11.74 0.68 -19.10
CA GLN A 69 11.37 0.83 -20.51
C GLN A 69 11.45 2.29 -20.99
N VAL A 70 11.04 3.23 -20.15
CA VAL A 70 11.02 4.66 -20.50
C VAL A 70 12.41 5.29 -20.34
N GLY A 71 13.22 4.82 -19.39
CA GLY A 71 14.53 5.40 -19.08
C GLY A 71 14.41 6.81 -18.47
N THR A 72 15.53 7.53 -18.37
CA THR A 72 15.53 8.89 -17.81
C THR A 72 15.19 9.91 -18.89
N VAL A 73 14.08 10.63 -18.73
CA VAL A 73 13.60 11.63 -19.69
C VAL A 73 13.92 13.04 -19.20
N ARG A 74 14.39 13.92 -20.10
CA ARG A 74 14.59 15.35 -19.77
C ARG A 74 13.25 16.09 -19.81
N ARG A 75 13.02 16.95 -18.82
CA ARG A 75 11.84 17.83 -18.75
C ARG A 75 11.75 18.75 -19.96
N GLY A 76 10.55 18.99 -20.48
CA GLY A 76 10.31 19.77 -21.70
C GLY A 76 10.58 19.02 -23.00
N SER A 77 10.99 17.74 -22.93
CA SER A 77 11.09 16.90 -24.11
C SER A 77 9.70 16.36 -24.52
N PRO A 78 9.51 15.96 -25.78
CA PRO A 78 8.26 15.33 -26.25
C PRO A 78 7.89 14.05 -25.46
N GLN A 79 8.85 13.48 -24.74
CA GLN A 79 8.73 12.23 -23.99
C GLN A 79 8.28 12.45 -22.53
N GLU A 80 8.08 13.70 -22.08
CA GLU A 80 7.67 14.04 -20.69
C GLU A 80 6.38 13.33 -20.26
N SER A 81 5.43 13.14 -21.18
CA SER A 81 4.21 12.39 -20.92
C SER A 81 4.44 10.92 -20.50
N GLN A 82 5.56 10.32 -20.92
CA GLN A 82 5.94 8.96 -20.52
C GLN A 82 6.54 8.95 -19.11
N ALA A 83 7.31 9.97 -18.75
CA ALA A 83 7.83 10.17 -17.40
C ALA A 83 6.71 10.40 -16.38
N ASP A 84 5.71 11.21 -16.72
CA ASP A 84 4.53 11.43 -15.87
C ASP A 84 3.78 10.13 -15.59
N ARG A 85 3.71 9.24 -16.60
CA ARG A 85 3.09 7.92 -16.44
C ARG A 85 3.87 7.04 -15.48
N VAL A 86 5.21 7.07 -15.52
CA VAL A 86 6.07 6.35 -14.57
C VAL A 86 5.86 6.86 -13.15
N LEU A 87 5.89 8.19 -12.97
CA LEU A 87 5.63 8.85 -11.69
C LEU A 87 4.26 8.46 -11.12
N ALA A 88 3.22 8.49 -11.95
CA ALA A 88 1.87 8.09 -11.54
C ALA A 88 1.80 6.63 -11.05
N ARG A 89 2.61 5.71 -11.61
CA ARG A 89 2.67 4.32 -11.15
C ARG A 89 3.40 4.17 -9.82
N PHE A 90 4.50 4.89 -9.62
CA PHE A 90 5.15 4.94 -8.32
C PHE A 90 4.25 5.55 -7.25
N SER A 91 3.58 6.67 -7.54
CA SER A 91 2.59 7.26 -6.62
C SER A 91 1.41 6.34 -6.35
N ALA A 92 0.94 5.56 -7.32
CA ALA A 92 -0.12 4.57 -7.09
C ALA A 92 0.32 3.47 -6.12
N ALA A 93 1.57 2.98 -6.23
CA ALA A 93 2.12 2.00 -5.29
C ALA A 93 2.27 2.60 -3.88
N GLU A 94 2.78 3.83 -3.78
CA GLU A 94 2.93 4.59 -2.52
C GLU A 94 1.57 4.80 -1.83
N ASN A 95 0.59 5.32 -2.56
CA ASN A 95 -0.76 5.57 -2.05
C ASN A 95 -1.45 4.27 -1.64
N THR A 96 -1.23 3.17 -2.38
CA THR A 96 -1.79 1.86 -2.03
C THR A 96 -1.18 1.36 -0.73
N LEU A 97 0.14 1.45 -0.56
CA LEU A 97 0.82 1.07 0.68
C LEU A 97 0.29 1.86 1.89
N SER A 98 0.14 3.19 1.74
CA SER A 98 -0.41 4.07 2.77
C SER A 98 -1.88 3.76 3.11
N SER A 99 -2.73 3.54 2.09
CA SER A 99 -4.14 3.19 2.30
C SER A 99 -4.31 1.84 2.99
N LEU A 100 -3.50 0.83 2.65
CA LEU A 100 -3.55 -0.48 3.31
C LEU A 100 -3.13 -0.36 4.78
N TRP A 101 -2.10 0.45 5.08
CA TRP A 101 -1.68 0.73 6.45
C TRP A 101 -2.84 1.30 7.28
N MET A 102 -3.53 2.31 6.75
CA MET A 102 -4.69 2.89 7.42
C MET A 102 -5.84 1.89 7.57
N ALA A 103 -6.21 1.20 6.48
CA ALA A 103 -7.36 0.30 6.46
C ALA A 103 -7.23 -0.89 7.42
N PHE A 104 -6.02 -1.40 7.63
CA PHE A 104 -5.75 -2.57 8.48
C PHE A 104 -5.29 -2.24 9.91
N SER A 105 -5.02 -0.97 10.22
CA SER A 105 -4.63 -0.55 11.57
C SER A 105 -5.66 -0.93 12.65
N LEU A 106 -6.95 -0.63 12.41
CA LEU A 106 -8.04 -0.97 13.33
C LEU A 106 -8.28 -2.49 13.42
N PRO A 107 -8.36 -3.25 12.31
CA PRO A 107 -8.40 -4.70 12.33
C PRO A 107 -7.24 -5.36 13.10
N ALA A 108 -6.03 -4.84 12.97
CA ALA A 108 -4.88 -5.33 13.72
C ALA A 108 -5.06 -5.12 15.22
N ILE A 109 -5.56 -3.95 15.65
CA ILE A 109 -5.86 -3.69 17.06
C ILE A 109 -6.99 -4.61 17.54
N ALA A 110 -8.03 -4.82 16.73
CA ALA A 110 -9.16 -5.68 17.07
C ALA A 110 -8.74 -7.13 17.32
N GLY A 111 -7.73 -7.64 16.60
CA GLY A 111 -7.19 -8.99 16.79
C GLY A 111 -6.77 -9.28 18.23
N PHE A 112 -6.24 -8.29 18.97
CA PHE A 112 -5.90 -8.47 20.39
C PHE A 112 -7.11 -8.65 21.33
N PHE A 113 -8.29 -8.20 20.91
CA PHE A 113 -9.53 -8.35 21.69
C PHE A 113 -10.34 -9.58 21.28
N LEU A 114 -10.14 -10.07 20.05
CA LEU A 114 -10.91 -11.19 19.49
C LEU A 114 -10.27 -12.56 19.74
N LEU A 115 -8.98 -12.60 20.09
CA LEU A 115 -8.25 -13.84 20.32
C LEU A 115 -8.16 -14.14 21.81
N ASP A 116 -8.58 -15.34 22.21
CA ASP A 116 -8.66 -15.73 23.62
C ASP A 116 -7.39 -16.45 24.10
N SER A 117 -6.73 -17.23 23.24
CA SER A 117 -5.56 -18.00 23.66
C SER A 117 -4.28 -17.18 23.65
N ARG A 118 -3.43 -17.36 24.69
CA ARG A 118 -2.10 -16.73 24.77
C ARG A 118 -1.22 -17.06 23.56
N THR A 119 -1.34 -18.28 23.04
CA THR A 119 -0.65 -18.73 21.83
C THR A 119 -1.13 -17.97 20.60
N ALA A 120 -2.43 -17.77 20.44
CA ALA A 120 -2.96 -17.01 19.31
C ALA A 120 -2.58 -15.54 19.39
N LEU A 121 -2.64 -14.92 20.58
CA LEU A 121 -2.17 -13.55 20.79
C LEU A 121 -0.69 -13.38 20.46
N SER A 122 0.14 -14.36 20.82
CA SER A 122 1.57 -14.35 20.48
C SER A 122 1.79 -14.45 18.96
N LEU A 123 1.05 -15.35 18.29
CA LEU A 123 1.12 -15.51 16.83
C LEU A 123 0.63 -14.26 16.11
N HIS A 124 -0.47 -13.66 16.57
CA HIS A 124 -0.98 -12.38 16.06
C HIS A 124 0.07 -11.28 16.18
N GLY A 125 0.72 -11.15 17.35
CA GLY A 125 1.82 -10.21 17.53
C GLY A 125 2.99 -10.44 16.57
N VAL A 126 3.38 -11.70 16.33
CA VAL A 126 4.41 -12.04 15.34
C VAL A 126 3.98 -11.66 13.93
N LEU A 127 2.74 -11.99 13.53
CA LEU A 127 2.19 -11.61 12.22
C LEU A 127 2.18 -10.09 12.03
N LEU A 128 1.79 -9.34 13.07
CA LEU A 128 1.79 -7.89 13.05
C LEU A 128 3.20 -7.33 12.84
N VAL A 129 4.21 -7.83 13.57
CA VAL A 129 5.61 -7.42 13.41
C VAL A 129 6.11 -7.74 12.00
N LEU A 130 5.78 -8.91 11.46
CA LEU A 130 6.14 -9.29 10.09
C LEU A 130 5.46 -8.39 9.05
N ALA A 131 4.18 -8.06 9.23
CA ALA A 131 3.45 -7.17 8.35
C ALA A 131 4.05 -5.75 8.35
N ILE A 132 4.33 -5.20 9.54
CA ILE A 132 5.01 -3.89 9.69
C ILE A 132 6.38 -3.91 9.00
N SER A 133 7.17 -4.95 9.25
CA SER A 133 8.49 -5.11 8.63
C SER A 133 8.40 -5.19 7.10
N GLY A 134 7.43 -5.95 6.58
CA GLY A 134 7.16 -6.05 5.15
C GLY A 134 6.79 -4.69 4.53
N ILE A 135 5.93 -3.92 5.20
CA ILE A 135 5.54 -2.57 4.77
C ILE A 135 6.76 -1.64 4.72
N LEU A 136 7.59 -1.64 5.77
CA LEU A 136 8.80 -0.81 5.82
C LEU A 136 9.80 -1.19 4.72
N VAL A 137 10.02 -2.49 4.50
CA VAL A 137 10.90 -3.00 3.44
C VAL A 137 10.39 -2.60 2.06
N LEU A 138 9.09 -2.75 1.80
CA LEU A 138 8.49 -2.37 0.52
C LEU A 138 8.50 -0.85 0.30
N GLY A 139 8.26 -0.06 1.34
CA GLY A 139 8.38 1.41 1.28
C GLY A 139 9.81 1.85 0.96
N ASN A 140 10.80 1.34 1.68
CA ASN A 140 12.21 1.62 1.42
C ASN A 140 12.64 1.18 0.01
N ARG A 141 12.15 0.02 -0.46
CA ARG A 141 12.42 -0.46 -1.81
C ARG A 141 11.80 0.44 -2.87
N LEU A 142 10.56 0.88 -2.66
CA LEU A 142 9.87 1.81 -3.55
C LEU A 142 10.66 3.11 -3.69
N ASP A 143 11.09 3.71 -2.58
CA ASP A 143 11.90 4.93 -2.58
C ASP A 143 13.27 4.73 -3.24
N THR A 144 13.93 3.61 -2.94
CA THR A 144 15.23 3.26 -3.53
C THR A 144 15.11 3.13 -5.04
N LEU A 145 14.10 2.41 -5.55
CA LEU A 145 13.89 2.24 -6.99
C LEU A 145 13.53 3.56 -7.67
N ARG A 146 12.65 4.36 -7.05
CA ARG A 146 12.30 5.70 -7.57
C ARG A 146 13.54 6.58 -7.72
N ASN A 147 14.42 6.58 -6.72
CA ASN A 147 15.68 7.35 -6.74
C ASN A 147 16.68 6.81 -7.77
N LEU A 148 16.89 5.49 -7.83
CA LEU A 148 17.80 4.84 -8.79
C LEU A 148 17.40 5.11 -10.25
N ARG A 149 16.10 5.23 -10.52
CA ARG A 149 15.56 5.53 -11.86
C ARG A 149 15.53 7.03 -12.18
N GLY A 150 16.01 7.88 -11.27
CA GLY A 150 16.06 9.32 -11.46
C GLY A 150 14.73 10.04 -11.25
N TYR A 151 13.65 9.33 -10.90
CA TYR A 151 12.30 9.88 -10.70
C TYR A 151 12.04 10.35 -9.26
N ALA A 152 13.09 10.82 -8.56
CA ALA A 152 12.96 11.39 -7.21
C ALA A 152 12.02 12.61 -7.21
N VAL A 153 11.61 13.04 -6.01
CA VAL A 153 10.67 14.17 -5.79
C VAL A 153 11.09 15.48 -6.52
N ASP A 154 12.36 15.59 -6.90
CA ASP A 154 12.94 16.71 -7.68
C ASP A 154 13.14 16.41 -9.19
N PHE A 155 12.42 15.46 -9.78
CA PHE A 155 12.50 15.17 -11.22
C PHE A 155 12.33 16.46 -12.05
N GLY A 156 13.41 16.87 -12.72
CA GLY A 156 13.45 18.09 -13.52
C GLY A 156 13.50 19.43 -12.74
N ARG A 157 13.89 19.43 -11.45
CA ARG A 157 14.21 20.65 -10.67
C ARG A 157 15.71 20.98 -10.58
N ARG A 158 16.59 20.05 -10.96
CA ARG A 158 18.02 20.33 -11.15
C ARG A 158 18.37 20.25 -12.63
N ALA A 159 18.28 21.37 -13.31
CA ALA A 159 19.13 21.64 -14.46
C ALA A 159 20.25 22.57 -13.98
N PRO A 160 21.54 22.27 -14.20
CA PRO A 160 22.53 23.35 -14.32
C PRO A 160 22.18 24.25 -15.52
#